data_AF-A0A846N6A4-F1
#
_entry.id   AF-A0A846N6A4-F1
#
_cell.length_a   1.000
_cell.length_b   1.000
_cell.length_c   1.000
_cell.angle_alpha   90.00
_cell.angle_beta   90.00
_cell.angle_gamma   90.00
#
_symmetry.space_group_name_H-M   'P 1'
#
loop_
_entity.id
_entity.type
_entity.pdbx_description
1 polymer ?
#
loop_
_entity_poly.entity_id
_entity_poly.type
_entity_poly.pdbx_seq_one_letter_code
_entity_poly.pdbx_strand_id
1 'polypeptide(L)' 'MVLAQLSSEEIEKHLKDLAGWSIVNAKLHKEFIFDDFGQAFDFMTRA' A
#
# COMPACT_ATOMS: atom_id res chain seq x y z
N MET A 1 14.09 17.59 1.96
CA MET A 1 13.90 16.60 3.05
C MET A 1 14.45 15.27 2.57
N VAL A 2 15.28 14.61 3.37
CA VAL A 2 15.73 13.24 3.09
C VAL A 2 14.78 12.30 3.82
N LEU A 3 14.21 11.33 3.10
CA LEU A 3 13.41 10.27 3.70
C LEU A 3 14.33 9.15 4.16
N ALA A 4 14.22 8.75 5.42
CA ALA A 4 14.90 7.57 5.96
C ALA A 4 13.97 6.36 5.88
N GLN A 5 14.53 5.20 5.53
CA GLN A 5 13.80 3.95 5.58
C GLN A 5 13.56 3.56 7.04
N LEU A 6 12.33 3.17 7.37
CA LEU A 6 11.96 2.64 8.68
C LEU A 6 12.67 1.31 8.97
N SER A 7 12.88 1.00 10.24
CA SER A 7 13.37 -0.32 10.65
C SER A 7 12.32 -1.41 10.35
N SER A 8 12.76 -2.67 10.26
CA SER A 8 11.83 -3.79 10.05
C SER A 8 10.75 -3.87 11.15
N GLU A 9 11.12 -3.58 12.39
CA GLU A 9 10.21 -3.59 13.54
C GLU A 9 9.16 -2.48 13.44
N GLU A 10 9.58 -1.28 13.00
CA GLU A 10 8.68 -0.16 12.74
C GLU A 10 7.73 -0.48 11.59
N ILE A 11 8.24 -1.04 10.49
CA ILE A 11 7.43 -1.47 9.35
C ILE A 11 6.39 -2.49 9.79
N GLU A 12 6.78 -3.55 10.49
CA GLU A 12 5.85 -4.59 10.97
C GLU A 12 4.81 -4.04 11.93
N LYS A 13 5.20 -3.11 12.82
CA LYS A 13 4.28 -2.45 13.73
C LYS A 13 3.22 -1.66 12.97
N HIS A 14 3.62 -0.82 12.02
CA HIS A 14 2.70 0.00 11.23
C HIS A 14 1.88 -0.81 10.24
N LEU A 15 2.42 -1.91 9.71
CA LEU A 15 1.71 -2.78 8.78
C LEU A 15 0.47 -3.41 9.41
N LYS A 16 0.46 -3.66 10.73
CA LYS A 16 -0.72 -4.16 11.46
C LYS A 16 -1.94 -3.23 11.36
N ASP A 17 -1.70 -1.93 11.24
CA ASP A 17 -2.76 -0.93 11.12
C ASP A 17 -3.22 -0.73 9.66
N LEU A 18 -2.50 -1.33 8.69
CA LEU A 18 -2.72 -1.18 7.26
C LEU A 18 -3.36 -2.44 6.67
N ALA A 19 -4.66 -2.62 6.90
CA ALA A 19 -5.40 -3.77 6.40
C ALA A 19 -5.27 -3.95 4.87
N GLY A 20 -4.92 -5.17 4.45
CA GLY A 20 -4.72 -5.56 3.07
C GLY A 20 -3.38 -5.15 2.45
N TRP A 21 -2.50 -4.49 3.22
CA TRP A 21 -1.13 -4.21 2.80
C TRP A 21 -0.17 -5.33 3.25
N SER A 22 0.86 -5.57 2.45
CA SER A 22 1.91 -6.55 2.70
C SER A 22 3.26 -6.08 2.18
N ILE A 23 4.34 -6.78 2.53
CA ILE A 23 5.67 -6.55 1.97
C ILE A 23 5.95 -7.61 0.91
N VAL A 24 6.16 -7.16 -0.33
CA VAL A 24 6.52 -7.99 -1.48
C VAL A 24 7.76 -7.41 -2.12
N ASN A 25 8.82 -8.22 -2.28
CA ASN A 25 10.10 -7.79 -2.84
C ASN A 25 10.68 -6.53 -2.15
N ALA A 26 10.64 -6.52 -0.81
CA ALA A 26 11.08 -5.40 0.04
C ALA A 26 10.33 -4.08 -0.17
N LYS A 27 9.13 -4.10 -0.76
CA LYS A 27 8.26 -2.93 -0.96
C LYS A 27 6.87 -3.18 -0.42
N LEU A 28 6.18 -2.09 -0.06
CA LEU A 28 4.80 -2.12 0.34
C LEU A 28 3.90 -2.42 -0.88
N HIS A 29 2.97 -3.36 -0.72
CA HIS A 29 2.09 -3.85 -1.77
C HIS A 29 0.66 -4.01 -1.26
N LYS A 30 -0.33 -3.64 -2.08
CA LYS A 30 -1.74 -3.92 -1.86
C LYS A 30 -2.46 -4.09 -3.19
N GLU A 31 -3.31 -5.10 -3.26
CA GLU A 31 -4.18 -5.33 -4.40
C GLU A 31 -5.55 -4.69 -4.16
N PHE A 32 -6.07 -4.03 -5.18
CA PHE A 32 -7.42 -3.47 -5.21
C PHE A 32 -8.16 -4.12 -6.37
N ILE A 33 -9.32 -4.71 -6.08
CA ILE A 33 -10.16 -5.39 -7.07
C ILE A 33 -11.44 -4.57 -7.21
N PHE A 34 -11.84 -4.31 -8.45
CA PHE A 34 -13.03 -3.55 -8.81
C PHE A 34 -13.88 -4.37 -9.79
N ASP A 35 -15.19 -4.12 -9.84
CA ASP A 35 -16.09 -4.87 -10.71
C ASP A 35 -15.87 -4.55 -12.20
N ASP A 36 -15.41 -3.34 -12.51
CA ASP A 36 -15.19 -2.88 -13.88
C ASP A 36 -14.04 -1.88 -13.98
N PHE A 37 -13.64 -1.60 -15.22
CA PHE A 37 -12.58 -0.65 -15.53
C PHE A 37 -12.92 0.79 -15.11
N GLY A 38 -14.20 1.19 -15.19
CA GLY A 38 -14.63 2.53 -14.80
C GLY A 38 -14.37 2.81 -13.34
N GLN A 39 -14.73 1.88 -12.46
CA GLN A 39 -14.44 1.97 -11.02
C GLN A 39 -12.93 2.01 -10.72
N ALA A 40 -12.14 1.17 -11.40
CA ALA A 40 -10.68 1.18 -11.25
C ALA A 40 -10.06 2.51 -11.71
N PHE A 41 -10.55 3.08 -12.82
CA PHE A 41 -10.06 4.35 -13.34
C PHE A 41 -10.48 5.55 -12.49
N ASP A 42 -11.72 5.56 -12.02
CA ASP A 42 -12.21 6.55 -11.06
C ASP A 42 -11.38 6.54 -9.77
N PHE A 43 -10.98 5.36 -9.28
CA PHE A 43 -10.08 5.24 -8.13
C PHE A 43 -8.70 5.86 -8.41
N MET A 44 -8.11 5.59 -9.57
CA MET A 44 -6.78 6.12 -9.95
C MET A 44 -6.76 7.64 -10.14
N THR A 45 -7.85 8.24 -10.61
CA THR A 45 -7.90 9.67 -10.96
C THR A 45 -8.34 10.58 -9.80
N ARG A 46 -8.99 10.02 -8.78
CA ARG A 46 -9.35 10.73 -7.54
C ARG A 46 -8.22 10.74 -6.51
N ALA A 47 -7.26 9.82 -6.63
CA ALA A 47 -6.18 9.60 -5.68
C ALA A 47 -5.17 10.77 -5.64
#